data_AF-A0A1M5WMB2-F1
#
_entry.id   AF-A0A1M5WMB2-F1
#
_cell.length_a   1.000
_cell.length_b   1.000
_cell.length_c   1.000
_cell.angle_alpha   90.00
_cell.angle_beta   90.00
_cell.angle_gamma   90.00
#
_symmetry.space_group_name_H-M   'P 1'
#
loop_
_entity.id
_entity.type
_entity.pdbx_description
1 polymer ?
#
loop_
_entity_poly.entity_id
_entity_poly.type
_entity_poly.pdbx_seq_one_letter_code
_entity_poly.pdbx_strand_id
1 'polypeptide(L)' 'MADIKKEAPEMECDHCGTTSELAPMLTYAHQGEEKHVCTRCLPMLIHG' A
#
# COMPACT_ATOMS: atom_id res chain seq x y z
N MET A 1 6.50 12.97 -26.97
CA MET A 1 6.20 11.70 -26.28
C MET A 1 5.25 12.09 -25.17
N ALA A 2 3.99 11.68 -25.20
CA ALA A 2 3.03 12.09 -24.19
C ALA A 2 3.27 11.26 -22.93
N ASP A 3 3.77 11.91 -21.87
CA ASP A 3 3.83 11.35 -20.52
C ASP A 3 2.39 11.11 -20.03
N ILE A 4 1.90 9.90 -20.25
CA ILE A 4 0.67 9.43 -19.61
C ILE A 4 1.05 9.17 -18.16
N LYS A 5 0.89 10.19 -17.31
CA LYS A 5 0.91 9.99 -15.86
C LYS A 5 -0.24 9.05 -15.54
N LYS A 6 0.10 7.78 -15.32
CA LYS A 6 -0.82 6.78 -14.80
C LYS A 6 -1.06 7.18 -13.35
N GLU A 7 -2.13 7.94 -13.10
CA GLU A 7 -2.55 8.29 -11.75
C GLU A 7 -2.88 6.97 -11.03
N ALA A 8 -1.96 6.53 -10.18
CA ALA A 8 -2.21 5.40 -9.30
C ALA A 8 -3.24 5.84 -8.26
N PRO A 9 -4.22 4.99 -7.90
CA PRO A 9 -5.18 5.33 -6.85
C PRO A 9 -4.45 5.66 -5.56
N GLU A 10 -4.89 6.73 -4.88
CA GLU A 10 -4.41 7.07 -3.55
C GLU A 10 -4.80 5.97 -2.57
N MET A 11 -3.80 5.32 -1.97
CA MET A 11 -3.95 4.26 -0.99
C MET A 11 -3.30 4.69 0.33
N GLU A 12 -3.89 4.25 1.44
CA GLU A 12 -3.36 4.48 2.79
C GLU A 12 -2.97 3.14 3.43
N CYS A 13 -1.86 3.12 4.17
CA CYS A 13 -1.44 1.94 4.90
C CYS A 13 -2.30 1.73 6.16
N ASP A 14 -2.98 0.59 6.24
CA ASP A 14 -3.85 0.22 7.37
C ASP A 14 -3.12 0.14 8.73
N HIS A 15 -1.78 0.06 8.73
CA HIS A 15 -0.98 -0.07 9.95
C HIS A 15 -0.40 1.26 10.46
N CYS A 16 -0.05 2.20 9.57
CA CYS A 16 0.66 3.42 9.97
C CYS A 16 0.11 4.71 9.37
N GLY A 17 -0.90 4.66 8.50
CA GLY A 17 -1.54 5.83 7.90
C GLY A 17 -0.69 6.55 6.83
N THR A 18 0.46 6.01 6.43
CA THR A 18 1.22 6.60 5.31
C THR A 18 0.46 6.42 4.00
N THR A 19 0.67 7.31 3.03
CA THR A 19 -0.03 7.28 1.73
C THR A 19 0.86 6.76 0.61
N SER A 20 0.25 6.32 -0.49
CA SER A 20 0.93 5.87 -1.70
C SER A 20 1.78 6.95 -2.39
N GLU A 21 1.59 8.22 -2.04
CA GLU A 21 2.46 9.32 -2.47
C GLU A 21 3.82 9.30 -1.76
N LEU A 22 3.84 8.84 -0.51
CA LEU A 22 5.02 8.87 0.36
C LEU A 22 5.78 7.55 0.40
N ALA A 23 5.10 6.42 0.14
CA ALA A 23 5.72 5.10 0.14
C ALA A 23 5.05 4.12 -0.82
N PRO A 24 5.79 3.15 -1.38
CA PRO A 24 5.19 2.06 -2.14
C PRO A 24 4.23 1.24 -1.28
N MET A 25 3.07 0.91 -1.86
CA MET A 25 2.00 0.14 -1.22
C MET A 25 1.91 -1.27 -1.79
N LEU A 26 1.54 -2.21 -0.92
CA LEU A 26 1.24 -3.60 -1.23
C LEU A 26 -0.22 -3.87 -0.84
N THR A 27 -0.99 -4.37 -1.80
CA THR A 27 -2.34 -4.85 -1.55
C THR A 27 -2.29 -6.34 -1.23
N TYR A 28 -3.00 -6.76 -0.19
CA TYR A 28 -3.10 -8.16 0.22
C TYR A 28 -4.52 -8.48 0.69
N ALA A 29 -4.91 -9.75 0.58
CA ALA A 29 -6.19 -10.23 1.09
C ALA A 29 -5.99 -10.94 2.43
N HIS A 30 -6.78 -10.56 3.44
CA HIS A 30 -6.77 -11.22 4.74
C HIS A 30 -8.19 -11.27 5.32
N GLN A 31 -8.63 -12.46 5.74
CA GLN A 31 -9.99 -12.71 6.25
C GLN A 31 -11.11 -12.27 5.29
N GLY A 32 -10.86 -12.34 3.98
CA GLY A 32 -11.83 -11.93 2.95
C GLY A 32 -11.89 -10.42 2.71
N GLU A 33 -11.07 -9.63 3.40
CA GLU A 33 -10.93 -8.19 3.18
C GLU A 33 -9.69 -7.89 2.36
N GLU A 34 -9.81 -6.96 1.42
CA GLU A 34 -8.66 -6.34 0.76
C GLU A 34 -8.08 -5.27 1.70
N LYS A 35 -6.76 -5.32 1.93
CA LYS A 35 -6.02 -4.44 2.82
C LYS A 35 -4.77 -3.91 2.11
N HIS A 36 -4.25 -2.80 2.62
CA HIS A 36 -3.11 -2.10 2.08
C HIS A 36 -2.04 -1.88 3.16
N VAL A 37 -0.79 -2.22 2.84
CA VAL A 37 0.35 -2.00 3.73
C VAL A 37 1.49 -1.35 2.97
N CYS A 38 2.18 -0.40 3.61
CA CYS A 38 3.40 0.14 3.04
C CYS A 38 4.56 -0.84 3.22
N THR A 39 5.59 -0.74 2.38
CA THR A 39 6.79 -1.61 2.46
C THR A 39 7.51 -1.55 3.81
N ARG A 40 7.39 -0.44 4.55
CA ARG A 40 7.93 -0.30 5.91
C ARG A 40 7.18 -1.14 6.94
N CYS A 41 5.87 -1.32 6.77
CA CYS A 41 5.03 -2.08 7.69
C CYS A 41 4.86 -3.54 7.26
N LEU A 42 5.28 -3.92 6.05
CA LEU A 42 5.26 -5.30 5.58
C LEU A 42 5.91 -6.30 6.57
N PRO A 43 7.05 -6.02 7.23
CA PRO A 43 7.65 -6.97 8.16
C PRO A 43 6.73 -7.37 9.33
N MET A 44 5.80 -6.50 9.74
CA MET A 44 4.83 -6.81 10.79
C MET A 44 3.86 -7.93 10.37
N LEU A 45 3.60 -8.08 9.07
CA LEU A 45 2.72 -9.13 8.54
C LEU A 45 3.42 -10.50 8.40
N ILE A 46 4.75 -10.52 8.39
CA ILE A 46 5.56 -11.74 8.19
C ILE A 46 6.05 -12.29 9.53
N HIS A 47 6.38 -11.40 10.46
CA HIS A 47 6.99 -11.74 11.75
C HIS A 47 6.02 -11.64 12.94
N GLY A 48 4.72 -11.50 12.67
CA GLY A 48 3.66 -11.45 13.68
C GLY A 48 3.64 -12.66 14.60
#